data_AF-A0A816E6R1-F1
#
_entry.id   AF-A0A816E6R1-F1
#
_cell.length_a   1.000
_cell.length_b   1.000
_cell.length_c   1.000
_cell.angle_alpha   90.00
_cell.angle_beta   90.00
_cell.angle_gamma   90.00
#
_symmetry.space_group_name_H-M   'P 1'
#
loop_
_entity.id
_entity.type
_entity.pdbx_description
1 polymer ?
#
loop_
_entity_poly.entity_id
_entity_poly.type
_entity_poly.pdbx_seq_one_letter_code
_entity_poly.pdbx_strand_id
1 'polypeptide(L)'
;MNSSIEPSDILLNYVKRVLNITQIYHLNIKQQISIERLMQIIHLLPDLITLKINSLSFYRSITFSNQLFLTEHAKKIKYVYMETIHTIKDIYFLISFCPHMEYFNVECIEYINIQSFLRDILNEINQNHHQYLLLLCIYI
;
A
#
# COMPACT_ATOMS: atom_id res chain seq x y z
N MET A 1 -1.44 -7.52 41.43
CA MET A 1 -2.26 -7.80 40.23
C MET A 1 -1.32 -7.80 39.04
N ASN A 2 -0.92 -8.98 38.58
CA ASN A 2 0.03 -9.12 37.47
C ASN A 2 -0.75 -9.00 36.17
N SER A 3 -0.70 -7.83 35.53
CA SER A 3 -1.12 -7.71 34.13
C SER A 3 -0.09 -8.43 33.28
N SER A 4 -0.41 -9.64 32.85
CA SER A 4 0.32 -10.37 31.83
C SER A 4 0.33 -9.53 30.56
N ILE A 5 1.47 -8.92 30.28
CA ILE A 5 1.72 -8.18 29.03
C ILE A 5 1.66 -9.22 27.91
N GLU A 6 0.71 -9.07 26.99
CA GLU A 6 0.58 -9.99 25.86
C GLU A 6 1.81 -9.88 24.94
N PRO A 7 2.25 -10.99 24.30
CA PRO A 7 3.43 -10.98 23.43
C PRO A 7 3.34 -9.98 22.27
N SER A 8 2.13 -9.65 21.83
CA SER A 8 1.78 -8.65 20.81
C SER A 8 2.21 -7.22 21.22
N ASP A 9 2.01 -6.86 22.49
CA ASP A 9 2.32 -5.53 23.03
C ASP A 9 3.81 -5.29 23.16
N ILE A 10 4.59 -6.33 23.47
CA ILE A 10 6.05 -6.25 23.56
C ILE A 10 6.66 -5.95 22.19
N LEU A 11 6.15 -6.62 21.16
CA LEU A 11 6.63 -6.49 19.78
C LEU A 11 6.27 -5.11 19.21
N LEU A 12 5.05 -4.62 19.48
CA LEU A 12 4.63 -3.27 19.10
C LEU A 12 5.44 -2.18 19.80
N ASN A 13 5.76 -2.36 21.08
CA ASN A 13 6.59 -1.41 21.84
C ASN A 13 8.05 -1.40 21.39
N TYR A 14 8.60 -2.55 21.01
CA TYR A 14 9.94 -2.63 20.44
C TYR A 14 10.00 -1.96 19.07
N VAL A 15 9.01 -2.21 18.20
CA VAL A 15 8.87 -1.53 16.90
C VAL A 15 8.75 -0.01 17.10
N LYS A 16 7.90 0.46 18.02
CA LYS A 16 7.81 1.90 18.36
C LYS A 16 9.14 2.48 18.84
N ARG A 17 9.92 1.76 19.64
CA ARG A 17 11.24 2.21 20.11
C ARG A 17 12.28 2.27 18.99
N VAL A 18 12.31 1.29 18.10
CA VAL A 18 13.20 1.30 16.93
C VAL A 18 12.84 2.46 15.99
N LEU A 19 11.56 2.72 15.78
CA LEU A 19 11.06 3.81 14.95
C LEU A 19 11.32 5.20 15.54
N ASN A 20 11.36 5.33 16.87
CA ASN A 20 11.76 6.59 17.53
C ASN A 20 13.23 6.97 17.28
N ILE A 21 14.07 6.02 16.85
CA ILE A 21 15.52 6.22 16.66
C ILE A 21 15.89 6.17 15.17
N THR A 22 15.07 5.52 14.34
CA THR A 22 15.34 5.34 12.91
C THR A 22 14.13 5.69 12.06
N GLN A 23 14.30 6.66 11.17
CA GLN A 23 13.31 6.99 10.14
C GLN A 23 13.39 5.95 9.03
N ILE A 24 12.32 5.18 8.86
CA ILE A 24 12.21 4.20 7.78
C ILE A 24 11.60 4.87 6.57
N TYR A 25 12.44 5.20 5.59
CA TYR A 25 12.01 5.80 4.32
C TYR A 25 11.60 4.75 3.26
N HIS A 26 12.10 3.52 3.40
CA HIS A 26 11.88 2.43 2.46
C HIS A 26 11.40 1.17 3.19
N LEU A 27 10.24 0.67 2.79
CA LEU A 27 9.68 -0.58 3.29
C LEU A 27 9.64 -1.61 2.16
N ASN A 28 10.17 -2.81 2.43
CA ASN A 28 10.13 -3.93 1.49
C ASN A 28 9.52 -5.16 2.15
N ILE A 29 8.32 -5.56 1.70
CA ILE A 29 7.58 -6.70 2.20
C ILE A 29 7.60 -7.80 1.13
N LYS A 30 8.48 -8.78 1.31
CA LYS A 30 8.70 -9.88 0.35
C LYS A 30 7.60 -10.95 0.35
N GLN A 31 6.71 -10.92 1.33
CA GLN A 31 5.60 -11.88 1.45
C GLN A 31 4.28 -11.20 1.09
N GLN A 32 3.28 -11.99 0.70
CA GLN A 32 1.93 -11.48 0.57
C GLN A 32 1.46 -10.86 1.88
N ILE A 33 0.83 -9.69 1.81
CA ILE A 33 0.35 -8.95 2.98
C ILE A 33 -1.14 -8.60 2.84
N SER A 34 -1.88 -8.70 3.94
CA SER A 34 -3.26 -8.20 3.97
C SER A 34 -3.29 -6.69 4.03
N ILE A 35 -4.31 -6.09 3.41
CA ILE A 35 -4.52 -4.63 3.42
C ILE A 35 -4.51 -4.05 4.83
N GLU A 36 -5.22 -4.70 5.76
CA GLU A 36 -5.31 -4.28 7.17
C GLU A 36 -3.92 -4.20 7.83
N ARG A 37 -3.08 -5.22 7.62
CA ARG A 37 -1.72 -5.23 8.16
C ARG A 37 -0.84 -4.19 7.50
N LEU A 38 -0.95 -4.01 6.19
CA LEU A 38 -0.20 -2.99 5.47
C LEU A 38 -0.52 -1.59 6.01
N MET A 39 -1.79 -1.30 6.23
CA MET A 39 -2.24 -0.04 6.81
C MET A 39 -1.70 0.20 8.21
N GLN A 40 -1.76 -0.83 9.08
CA GLN A 40 -1.20 -0.75 10.43
C GLN A 40 0.31 -0.47 10.41
N ILE A 41 1.05 -1.11 9.52
CA ILE A 41 2.48 -0.86 9.36
C ILE A 41 2.72 0.59 8.92
N ILE A 42 2.01 1.07 7.89
CA ILE A 42 2.21 2.42 7.36
C ILE A 42 1.83 3.50 8.39
N HIS A 43 0.83 3.25 9.23
CA HIS A 43 0.50 4.14 10.34
C HIS A 43 1.67 4.33 11.32
N LEU A 44 2.53 3.31 11.47
CA LEU A 44 3.72 3.38 12.31
C LEU A 44 4.93 4.03 11.61
N LEU A 45 4.88 4.22 10.29
CA LEU A 45 6.01 4.72 9.48
C LEU A 45 5.70 6.12 8.91
N PRO A 46 5.79 7.18 9.72
CA PRO A 46 5.33 8.51 9.33
C PRO A 46 6.15 9.18 8.23
N ASP A 47 7.36 8.69 7.96
CA ASP A 47 8.29 9.24 6.96
C ASP A 47 8.53 8.26 5.80
N LEU A 48 7.67 7.27 5.63
CA LEU A 48 7.77 6.32 4.54
C LEU A 48 7.57 7.03 3.19
N ILE A 49 8.55 6.88 2.29
CA ILE A 49 8.53 7.46 0.94
C ILE A 49 8.36 6.36 -0.11
N THR A 50 8.95 5.18 0.13
CA THR A 50 8.94 4.05 -0.80
C THR A 50 8.31 2.83 -0.18
N LEU A 51 7.34 2.25 -0.89
CA LEU A 51 6.69 0.99 -0.53
C LEU A 51 6.96 -0.04 -1.61
N LYS A 52 7.60 -1.16 -1.25
CA LYS A 52 7.71 -2.34 -2.09
C LYS A 52 6.99 -3.51 -1.42
N ILE A 53 6.05 -4.11 -2.13
CA ILE A 53 5.30 -5.29 -1.66
C ILE A 53 5.35 -6.38 -2.72
N ASN A 54 5.33 -7.64 -2.27
CA ASN A 54 5.21 -8.77 -3.18
C ASN A 54 3.78 -8.82 -3.77
N SER A 55 2.77 -9.10 -2.94
CA SER A 55 1.36 -9.05 -3.35
C SER A 55 0.42 -8.66 -2.22
N LEU A 56 -0.81 -8.29 -2.57
CA LEU A 56 -1.88 -7.99 -1.62
C LEU A 56 -2.81 -9.19 -1.45
N SER A 57 -3.40 -9.31 -0.27
CA SER A 57 -4.56 -10.17 -0.03
C SER A 57 -5.74 -9.37 0.51
N PHE A 58 -6.88 -9.54 -0.16
CA PHE A 58 -8.17 -9.07 0.32
C PHE A 58 -8.76 -10.12 1.25
N TYR A 59 -8.76 -9.86 2.57
CA TYR A 59 -9.64 -10.58 3.47
C TYR A 59 -11.04 -9.94 3.44
N ARG A 60 -12.08 -10.77 3.57
CA ARG A 60 -13.49 -10.49 3.28
C ARG A 60 -14.00 -9.09 3.66
N SER A 61 -14.83 -8.53 2.76
CA SER A 61 -15.81 -7.46 2.97
C SER A 61 -15.34 -6.19 3.69
N ILE A 62 -14.16 -5.67 3.34
CA ILE A 62 -13.93 -4.24 3.56
C ILE A 62 -14.77 -3.52 2.50
N THR A 63 -15.97 -3.08 2.87
CA THR A 63 -16.64 -2.01 2.15
C THR A 63 -15.69 -0.82 2.20
N PHE A 64 -15.07 -0.51 1.06
CA PHE A 64 -14.27 0.68 0.85
C PHE A 64 -15.16 1.92 1.10
N SER A 65 -15.34 2.29 2.37
CA SER A 65 -15.76 3.65 2.68
C SER A 65 -14.49 4.50 2.54
N ASN A 66 -14.46 5.27 1.47
CA ASN A 66 -13.33 6.11 1.02
C ASN A 66 -12.80 7.13 2.07
N GLN A 67 -13.31 7.12 3.30
CA GLN A 67 -13.06 8.16 4.31
C GLN A 67 -12.34 7.68 5.56
N LEU A 68 -12.35 6.39 5.91
CA LEU A 68 -11.98 5.98 7.26
C LEU A 68 -10.48 5.68 7.49
N PHE A 69 -9.66 5.62 6.43
CA PHE A 69 -8.36 4.95 6.55
C PHE A 69 -7.16 5.58 5.82
N LEU A 70 -7.35 6.74 5.18
CA LEU A 70 -6.22 7.52 4.66
C LEU A 70 -5.42 8.10 5.83
N THR A 71 -4.38 7.38 6.23
CA THR A 71 -3.39 7.95 7.15
C THR A 71 -2.68 9.11 6.44
N GLU A 72 -2.48 10.24 7.11
CA GLU A 72 -1.67 11.35 6.58
C GLU A 72 -0.27 10.88 6.12
N HIS A 73 0.22 9.79 6.69
CA HIS A 73 1.48 9.16 6.33
C HIS A 73 1.46 8.54 4.92
N ALA A 74 0.34 7.94 4.49
CA ALA A 74 0.24 7.36 3.16
C ALA A 74 0.33 8.40 2.03
N LYS A 75 0.00 9.67 2.32
CA LYS A 75 0.18 10.80 1.39
C LYS A 75 1.65 11.16 1.13
N LYS A 76 2.59 10.65 1.92
CA LYS A 76 4.03 10.87 1.70
C LYS A 76 4.67 9.81 0.82
N ILE A 77 3.97 8.69 0.57
CA ILE A 77 4.47 7.60 -0.25
C ILE A 77 4.43 8.04 -1.71
N LYS A 78 5.61 8.11 -2.33
CA LYS A 78 5.79 8.56 -3.72
C LYS A 78 6.06 7.42 -4.69
N TYR A 79 6.74 6.37 -4.22
CA TYR A 79 7.17 5.26 -5.04
C TYR A 79 6.57 3.96 -4.52
N VAL A 80 5.77 3.30 -5.36
CA VAL A 80 5.16 2.02 -5.02
C VAL A 80 5.57 0.98 -6.05
N TYR A 81 6.01 -0.18 -5.54
CA TYR A 81 6.41 -1.33 -6.33
C TYR A 81 5.60 -2.54 -5.89
N MET A 82 4.98 -3.24 -6.83
CA MET A 82 4.23 -4.47 -6.60
C MET A 82 4.77 -5.58 -7.49
N GLU A 83 5.24 -6.69 -6.91
CA GLU A 83 5.83 -7.79 -7.70
C GLU A 83 4.77 -8.69 -8.33
N THR A 84 3.57 -8.80 -7.75
CA THR A 84 2.54 -9.68 -8.29
C THR A 84 1.16 -9.10 -8.04
N ILE A 85 0.41 -8.91 -9.12
CA ILE A 85 -1.01 -8.55 -9.06
C ILE A 85 -1.88 -9.78 -9.23
N HIS A 86 -2.84 -9.95 -8.33
CA HIS A 86 -3.88 -10.96 -8.47
C HIS A 86 -5.16 -10.38 -9.05
N THR A 87 -5.49 -9.12 -8.72
CA THR A 87 -6.70 -8.47 -9.19
C THR A 87 -6.48 -6.98 -9.48
N ILE A 88 -7.25 -6.41 -10.41
CA ILE A 88 -7.18 -4.95 -10.67
C ILE A 88 -7.58 -4.11 -9.44
N LYS A 89 -8.36 -4.68 -8.51
CA LYS A 89 -8.72 -4.04 -7.25
C LYS A 89 -7.50 -3.76 -6.37
N ASP A 90 -6.43 -4.54 -6.51
CA ASP A 90 -5.17 -4.31 -5.80
C ASP A 90 -4.57 -2.94 -6.19
N ILE A 91 -4.64 -2.59 -7.48
CA ILE A 91 -4.16 -1.31 -8.00
C ILE A 91 -5.04 -0.17 -7.53
N TYR A 92 -6.35 -0.31 -7.68
CA TYR A 92 -7.30 0.73 -7.26
C TYR A 92 -7.14 1.05 -5.78
N PHE A 93 -6.93 0.02 -4.97
CA PHE A 93 -6.57 0.18 -3.57
C PHE A 93 -5.30 1.02 -3.40
N LEU A 94 -4.20 0.66 -4.07
CA LEU A 94 -2.92 1.36 -3.90
C LEU A 94 -2.98 2.81 -4.37
N ILE A 95 -3.65 3.09 -5.49
CA ILE A 95 -3.86 4.46 -5.99
C ILE A 95 -4.70 5.26 -4.99
N SER A 96 -5.79 4.67 -4.49
CA SER A 96 -6.65 5.30 -3.49
C SER A 96 -5.91 5.55 -2.17
N PHE A 97 -5.09 4.59 -1.75
CA PHE A 97 -4.42 4.58 -0.45
C PHE A 97 -3.17 5.46 -0.42
N CYS A 98 -2.43 5.56 -1.53
CA CYS A 98 -1.26 6.42 -1.69
C CYS A 98 -1.56 7.54 -2.70
N PRO A 99 -2.38 8.54 -2.34
CA PRO A 99 -2.94 9.49 -3.31
C PRO A 99 -1.93 10.43 -3.96
N HIS A 100 -0.72 10.58 -3.39
CA HIS A 100 0.37 11.41 -3.95
C HIS A 100 1.49 10.55 -4.55
N MET A 101 1.18 9.31 -4.90
CA MET A 101 2.11 8.42 -5.61
C MET A 101 2.51 9.06 -6.95
N GLU A 102 3.81 9.21 -7.16
CA GLU A 102 4.39 9.74 -8.40
C GLU A 102 4.78 8.60 -9.34
N TYR A 103 5.13 7.44 -8.78
CA TYR A 103 5.63 6.29 -9.51
C TYR A 103 4.98 5.00 -9.02
N PHE A 104 4.37 4.26 -9.95
CA PHE A 104 3.87 2.92 -9.70
C PHE A 104 4.49 1.92 -10.68
N ASN A 105 5.17 0.92 -10.14
CA ASN A 105 5.73 -0.18 -10.91
C ASN A 105 5.04 -1.49 -10.53
N VAL A 106 4.60 -2.20 -11.55
CA VAL A 106 4.03 -3.52 -11.36
C VAL A 106 4.38 -4.50 -12.47
N GLU A 107 4.60 -5.74 -12.06
CA GLU A 107 4.71 -6.90 -12.93
C GLU A 107 3.34 -7.53 -13.12
N CYS A 108 2.86 -7.54 -14.37
CA CYS A 108 1.57 -8.12 -14.73
C CYS A 108 1.72 -9.62 -15.03
N ILE A 109 0.80 -10.44 -14.53
CA ILE A 109 0.77 -11.88 -14.86
C ILE A 109 0.12 -12.08 -16.24
N GLU A 110 0.61 -13.06 -17.01
CA GLU A 110 0.31 -13.39 -18.42
C GLU A 110 -1.19 -13.53 -18.82
N TYR A 111 -2.13 -13.50 -17.87
CA TYR A 111 -3.57 -13.69 -18.14
C TYR A 111 -4.39 -12.39 -18.12
N ILE A 112 -3.76 -11.24 -17.88
CA ILE A 112 -4.45 -9.95 -17.87
C ILE A 112 -4.48 -9.37 -19.29
N ASN A 113 -5.67 -9.07 -19.83
CA ASN A 113 -5.78 -8.28 -21.06
C ASN A 113 -5.26 -6.86 -20.78
N ILE A 114 -4.03 -6.60 -21.21
CA ILE A 114 -3.28 -5.37 -20.92
C ILE A 114 -4.02 -4.12 -21.41
N GLN A 115 -4.70 -4.19 -22.56
CA GLN A 115 -5.44 -3.04 -23.09
C GLN A 115 -6.64 -2.69 -22.20
N SER A 116 -7.44 -3.68 -21.84
CA SER A 116 -8.57 -3.49 -20.92
C SER A 116 -8.07 -3.00 -19.56
N PHE A 117 -6.99 -3.61 -19.07
CA PHE A 117 -6.34 -3.25 -17.81
C PHE A 117 -5.83 -1.80 -17.77
N LEU A 118 -5.10 -1.36 -18.80
CA LEU A 118 -4.65 0.02 -18.93
C LEU A 118 -5.83 0.99 -18.97
N ARG A 119 -6.86 0.67 -19.75
CA ARG A 119 -8.07 1.49 -19.85
C ARG A 119 -8.76 1.64 -18.50
N ASP A 120 -8.88 0.56 -17.76
CA ASP A 120 -9.51 0.51 -16.46
C ASP A 120 -8.74 1.36 -15.42
N ILE A 121 -7.40 1.24 -15.38
CA ILE A 121 -6.55 2.10 -14.51
C ILE A 121 -6.66 3.57 -14.90
N LEU A 122 -6.57 3.89 -16.19
CA LEU A 122 -6.67 5.26 -16.66
C LEU A 122 -8.03 5.87 -16.34
N ASN A 123 -9.12 5.11 -16.48
CA ASN A 123 -10.46 5.56 -16.10
C ASN A 123 -10.54 5.86 -14.60
N GLU A 124 -9.98 5.00 -13.76
CA GLU A 124 -9.97 5.19 -12.30
C GLU A 124 -9.21 6.47 -11.92
N ILE A 125 -8.01 6.66 -12.45
CA ILE A 125 -7.21 7.88 -12.21
C ILE A 125 -7.96 9.12 -12.70
N ASN A 126 -8.55 9.04 -13.90
CA ASN A 126 -9.29 10.11 -14.52
C ASN A 126 -10.65 10.39 -13.89
N GLN A 127 -11.18 9.55 -13.01
CA GLN A 127 -12.45 9.81 -12.33
C GLN A 127 -12.23 10.24 -10.88
N ASN A 128 -11.22 9.68 -10.22
CA ASN A 128 -11.06 9.78 -8.78
C ASN A 128 -9.79 10.54 -8.35
N HIS A 129 -8.80 10.76 -9.24
CA HIS A 129 -7.46 11.25 -8.87
C HIS A 129 -6.91 12.35 -9.80
N HIS A 130 -7.77 13.26 -10.26
CA HIS A 130 -7.45 14.33 -11.23
C HIS A 130 -6.28 15.28 -10.89
N GLN A 131 -5.80 15.29 -9.64
CA GLN A 131 -4.86 16.30 -9.15
C GLN A 131 -3.39 15.88 -9.23
N TYR A 132 -3.08 14.63 -9.60
CA TYR A 132 -1.71 14.12 -9.55
C TYR A 132 -1.29 13.49 -10.87
N LEU A 133 -0.10 13.88 -11.35
CA LEU A 133 0.53 13.26 -12.50
C LEU A 133 1.16 11.95 -12.03
N LEU A 134 0.51 10.82 -12.36
CA LEU A 134 1.00 9.50 -12.00
C LEU A 134 1.83 8.93 -13.16
N LEU A 135 3.11 8.65 -12.93
CA LEU A 135 3.91 7.86 -13.87
C LEU A 135 3.64 6.37 -13.61
N LEU A 136 2.91 5.75 -14.53
CA LEU A 136 2.61 4.33 -14.49
C LEU A 136 3.63 3.55 -15.35
N CYS A 137 4.44 2.72 -14.70
CA CYS A 137 5.35 1.79 -15.38
C CYS A 137 4.80 0.37 -15.24
N ILE A 138 4.37 -0.22 -16.36
CA ILE A 138 3.90 -1.60 -16.40
C ILE A 138 4.94 -2.43 -17.13
N TYR A 139 5.42 -3.48 -16.48
CA TYR A 139 6.27 -4.49 -17.09
C TYR A 139 5.39 -5.64 -17.59
N ILE A 140 5.52 -5.94 -18.88
CA ILE A 140 4.74 -6.94 -19.63
C ILE A 140 5.68 -8.03 -20.08
#